data_AF-A0A968UL38-F1
#
_entry.id   AF-A0A968UL38-F1
#
_cell.length_a   1.000
_cell.length_b   1.000
_cell.length_c   1.000
_cell.angle_alpha   90.00
_cell.angle_beta   90.00
_cell.angle_gamma   90.00
#
_symmetry.space_group_name_H-M   'P 1'
#
loop_
_entity.id
_entity.type
_entity.pdbx_description
1 polymer ?
#
loop_
_entity_poly.entity_id
_entity_poly.type
_entity_poly.pdbx_seq_one_letter_code
_entity_poly.pdbx_strand_id
1 'polypeptide(L)'
;MSSPNNALKITDSESTNLTGATVTIVNPQNGASEFLSATAMGNITIAYDAATNKLTLTGTDTVANYEQVLKSVTYTNNAVSANLTPRSIEFVVNDGASFNNLSPVANTTLTLNLILNGTSGNDTLVGDAGNDSLSGFAGNDSLDGKASNDTLIGGIGNDTYVVDNAGDVVNETSTLATEIDTVQSNLTYTLGANLENLTLTGTSGINGTGNTLNNALTGNTANNSLTGADGLDTLNGSAGLDTMTGGAGNDTYVVDNAGDVVNETSTLATEIDTVQSNLTYTLGANLENLTLTGTSEIGAIGNTLNNSLTGNTASNNLTGAEGNDTLNGQVGNDKLYGLIGDDKLYGQIGNDLLHGGLGNDYLSGFDGLDTLMGNEGNDSLNGGNGDDVLAGGIGTDTLFGGAGSDRFIYDTNASL
;
A
#
# COMPACT_ATOMS: atom_id res chain seq x y z
N MET A 1 -21.88 19.06 12.84
CA MET A 1 -22.31 20.05 13.85
C MET A 1 -21.19 20.23 14.85
N SER A 2 -20.40 21.30 14.75
CA SER A 2 -19.41 21.65 15.77
C SER A 2 -20.00 22.71 16.71
N SER A 3 -19.91 22.48 18.02
CA SER A 3 -20.15 23.54 19.00
C SER A 3 -18.87 24.41 19.05
N PRO A 4 -18.97 25.71 18.75
CA PRO A 4 -17.81 26.56 18.57
C PRO A 4 -17.13 26.96 19.88
N ASN A 5 -17.73 26.73 21.06
CA ASN A 5 -17.16 27.37 22.24
C ASN A 5 -17.61 26.80 23.61
N ASN A 6 -16.95 25.76 24.13
CA ASN A 6 -17.09 25.38 25.55
C ASN A 6 -16.37 26.34 26.51
N ALA A 7 -15.48 27.21 26.02
CA ALA A 7 -14.62 28.09 26.83
C ALA A 7 -15.11 29.56 26.92
N LEU A 8 -16.20 29.92 26.23
CA LEU A 8 -16.76 31.27 26.24
C LEU A 8 -17.09 31.69 27.67
N LYS A 9 -16.69 32.89 28.08
CA LYS A 9 -17.06 33.48 29.36
C LYS A 9 -17.46 34.93 29.16
N ILE A 10 -18.63 35.29 29.67
CA ILE A 10 -19.16 36.64 29.54
C ILE A 10 -19.08 37.31 30.91
N THR A 11 -18.52 38.50 30.95
CA THR A 11 -18.47 39.31 32.17
C THR A 11 -19.01 40.70 31.84
N ASP A 12 -19.98 41.12 32.64
CA ASP A 12 -20.49 42.48 32.65
C ASP A 12 -20.31 42.99 34.08
N SER A 13 -19.49 44.04 34.24
CA SER A 13 -19.19 44.64 35.54
C SER A 13 -20.20 45.71 35.95
N GLU A 14 -21.06 46.14 35.02
CA GLU A 14 -22.00 47.24 35.18
C GLU A 14 -23.44 46.74 35.39
N SER A 15 -23.78 45.55 34.89
CA SER A 15 -25.11 44.94 34.98
C SER A 15 -25.06 43.43 35.23
N THR A 16 -26.08 42.91 35.93
CA THR A 16 -26.26 41.45 36.09
C THR A 16 -27.05 40.82 34.94
N ASN A 17 -27.61 41.65 34.05
CA ASN A 17 -28.49 41.24 32.95
C ASN A 17 -28.03 41.83 31.62
N LEU A 18 -28.24 41.07 30.54
CA LEU A 18 -28.07 41.50 29.16
C LEU A 18 -29.45 41.66 28.50
N THR A 19 -29.51 42.45 27.43
CA THR A 19 -30.75 42.70 26.66
C THR A 19 -30.69 42.18 25.24
N GLY A 20 -29.48 41.89 24.74
CA GLY A 20 -29.29 41.31 23.43
C GLY A 20 -27.90 40.73 23.22
N ALA A 21 -27.77 39.91 22.19
CA ALA A 21 -26.50 39.48 21.65
C ALA A 21 -26.64 39.20 20.15
N THR A 22 -25.53 39.22 19.43
CA THR A 22 -25.50 38.85 18.02
C THR A 22 -24.30 37.96 17.72
N VAL A 23 -24.52 36.96 16.90
CA VAL A 23 -23.49 36.04 16.41
C VAL A 23 -23.50 36.09 14.89
N THR A 24 -22.35 36.38 14.26
CA THR A 24 -22.27 36.62 12.82
C THR A 24 -21.27 35.67 12.18
N ILE A 25 -21.63 35.08 11.03
CA ILE A 25 -20.69 34.38 10.16
C ILE A 25 -19.91 35.44 9.36
N VAL A 26 -18.60 35.53 9.57
CA VAL A 26 -17.72 36.42 8.82
C VAL A 26 -17.26 35.70 7.54
N ASN A 27 -17.38 36.38 6.40
CA ASN A 27 -17.04 35.90 5.06
C ASN A 27 -17.77 34.59 4.64
N PRO A 28 -19.11 34.55 4.67
CA PRO A 28 -19.87 33.41 4.14
C PRO A 28 -19.57 33.21 2.64
N GLN A 29 -19.47 31.96 2.19
CA GLN A 29 -19.15 31.61 0.80
C GLN A 29 -20.28 30.81 0.12
N ASN A 30 -21.20 30.20 0.87
CA ASN A 30 -22.25 29.32 0.32
C ASN A 30 -23.68 29.81 0.58
N GLY A 31 -23.84 31.10 0.89
CA GLY A 31 -25.15 31.74 1.01
C GLY A 31 -26.09 31.00 1.97
N ALA A 32 -27.30 30.64 1.50
CA ALA A 32 -28.35 30.03 2.31
C ALA A 32 -28.02 28.63 2.86
N SER A 33 -26.95 28.00 2.37
CA SER A 33 -26.48 26.73 2.90
C SER A 33 -25.69 26.87 4.19
N GLU A 34 -25.25 28.09 4.55
CA GLU A 34 -24.59 28.40 5.81
C GLU A 34 -25.57 29.04 6.79
N PHE A 35 -25.72 28.46 7.97
CA PHE A 35 -26.60 29.02 8.99
C PHE A 35 -26.14 28.74 10.42
N LEU A 36 -26.56 29.64 11.31
CA LEU A 36 -26.38 29.53 12.75
C LEU A 36 -27.68 29.13 13.42
N SER A 37 -27.57 28.34 14.46
CA SER A 37 -28.68 28.03 15.38
C SER A 37 -28.15 28.02 16.81
N ALA A 38 -29.04 28.07 17.80
CA ALA A 38 -28.70 27.95 19.21
C ALA A 38 -29.92 27.41 20.00
N THR A 39 -29.69 26.94 21.22
CA THR A 39 -30.76 26.49 22.12
C THR A 39 -31.22 27.64 23.00
N ALA A 40 -32.51 28.00 22.91
CA ALA A 40 -33.09 29.09 23.71
C ALA A 40 -33.08 28.75 25.21
N MET A 41 -32.88 29.75 26.06
CA MET A 41 -32.90 29.61 27.51
C MET A 41 -33.50 30.86 28.16
N GLY A 42 -34.28 30.66 29.23
CA GLY A 42 -34.91 31.75 29.96
C GLY A 42 -35.85 32.59 29.07
N ASN A 43 -35.72 33.90 29.14
CA ASN A 43 -36.49 34.88 28.37
C ASN A 43 -35.83 35.25 27.02
N ILE A 44 -34.78 34.52 26.62
CA ILE A 44 -34.01 34.83 25.41
C ILE A 44 -34.69 34.22 24.19
N THR A 45 -35.04 35.05 23.24
CA THR A 45 -35.54 34.66 21.92
C THR A 45 -34.40 34.67 20.91
N ILE A 46 -34.38 33.69 20.01
CA ILE A 46 -33.34 33.53 18.98
C ILE A 46 -33.97 33.68 17.60
N ALA A 47 -33.35 34.46 16.74
CA ALA A 47 -33.74 34.61 15.33
C ALA A 47 -32.50 34.61 14.43
N TYR A 48 -32.46 33.72 13.43
CA TYR A 48 -31.43 33.72 12.39
C TYR A 48 -31.93 34.47 11.16
N ASP A 49 -31.12 35.40 10.65
CA ASP A 49 -31.35 36.08 9.38
C ASP A 49 -30.34 35.59 8.34
N ALA A 50 -30.83 34.82 7.36
CA ALA A 50 -30.02 34.27 6.28
C ALA A 50 -29.50 35.34 5.30
N ALA A 51 -30.12 36.52 5.25
CA ALA A 51 -29.64 37.61 4.38
C ALA A 51 -28.38 38.28 4.94
N THR A 52 -28.25 38.33 6.26
CA THR A 52 -27.13 38.97 6.96
C THR A 52 -26.19 37.98 7.64
N ASN A 53 -26.49 36.69 7.58
CA ASN A 53 -25.75 35.60 8.22
C ASN A 53 -25.57 35.81 9.72
N LYS A 54 -26.62 36.32 10.36
CA LYS A 54 -26.60 36.85 11.72
C LYS A 54 -27.66 36.19 12.57
N LEU A 55 -27.23 35.56 13.65
CA LEU A 55 -28.08 35.08 14.74
C LEU A 55 -28.26 36.23 15.75
N THR A 56 -29.48 36.65 15.98
CA THR A 56 -29.83 37.70 16.94
C THR A 56 -30.56 37.10 18.13
N LEU A 57 -30.03 37.37 19.32
CA LEU A 57 -30.62 37.01 20.61
C LEU A 57 -31.22 38.27 21.21
N THR A 58 -32.49 38.22 21.61
CA THR A 58 -33.20 39.34 22.23
C THR A 58 -33.91 38.90 23.50
N GLY A 59 -34.12 39.85 24.42
CA GLY A 59 -34.85 39.62 25.68
C GLY A 59 -33.96 39.83 26.89
N THR A 60 -34.50 40.47 27.93
CA THR A 60 -33.71 40.74 29.13
C THR A 60 -33.57 39.49 30.00
N ASP A 61 -32.32 39.04 30.21
CA ASP A 61 -32.02 37.89 31.06
C ASP A 61 -30.62 38.01 31.69
N THR A 62 -30.30 37.11 32.61
CA THR A 62 -29.02 37.04 33.31
C THR A 62 -27.85 36.76 32.37
N VAL A 63 -26.66 37.26 32.73
CA VAL A 63 -25.41 36.98 32.00
C VAL A 63 -25.15 35.47 31.86
N ALA A 64 -25.46 34.68 32.89
CA ALA A 64 -25.26 33.22 32.88
C ALA A 64 -26.17 32.49 31.88
N ASN A 65 -27.41 32.95 31.68
CA ASN A 65 -28.30 32.39 30.67
C ASN A 65 -27.81 32.74 29.27
N TYR A 66 -27.41 33.99 29.03
CA TYR A 66 -26.79 34.40 27.77
C TYR A 66 -25.51 33.61 27.45
N GLU A 67 -24.65 33.36 28.45
CA GLU A 67 -23.45 32.55 28.29
C GLU A 67 -23.80 31.11 27.86
N GLN A 68 -24.80 30.48 28.47
CA GLN A 68 -25.25 29.14 28.07
C GLN A 68 -25.85 29.09 26.66
N VAL A 69 -26.67 30.07 26.29
CA VAL A 69 -27.21 30.15 24.91
C VAL A 69 -26.07 30.31 23.91
N LEU A 70 -25.12 31.21 24.16
CA LEU A 70 -24.01 31.46 23.25
C LEU A 70 -23.04 30.27 23.15
N LYS A 71 -22.84 29.51 24.23
CA LYS A 71 -22.12 28.21 24.21
C LYS A 71 -22.85 27.15 23.37
N SER A 72 -24.18 27.22 23.31
CA SER A 72 -25.00 26.28 22.53
C SER A 72 -25.11 26.61 21.04
N VAL A 73 -24.52 27.73 20.58
CA VAL A 73 -24.55 28.09 19.17
C VAL A 73 -23.94 26.96 18.34
N THR A 74 -24.51 26.67 17.18
CA THR A 74 -23.95 25.73 16.21
C THR A 74 -23.94 26.37 14.84
N TYR A 75 -22.84 26.21 14.11
CA TYR A 75 -22.77 26.53 12.69
C TYR A 75 -23.04 25.26 11.88
N THR A 76 -23.80 25.41 10.79
CA THR A 76 -24.07 24.35 9.81
C THR A 76 -23.79 24.87 8.41
N ASN A 77 -23.11 24.07 7.59
CA ASN A 77 -22.96 24.29 6.16
C ASN A 77 -23.45 23.04 5.39
N ASN A 78 -24.45 23.21 4.55
CA ASN A 78 -25.04 22.14 3.74
C ASN A 78 -24.64 22.21 2.26
N ALA A 79 -23.67 23.05 1.89
CA ALA A 79 -23.21 23.16 0.51
C ALA A 79 -22.15 22.11 0.19
N VAL A 80 -22.28 21.51 -0.99
CA VAL A 80 -21.21 20.73 -1.64
C VAL A 80 -20.37 21.73 -2.44
N SER A 81 -19.20 22.11 -1.94
CA SER A 81 -18.30 23.04 -2.63
C SER A 81 -16.85 22.75 -2.28
N ALA A 82 -16.02 22.57 -3.31
CA ALA A 82 -14.63 22.13 -3.22
C ALA A 82 -13.63 23.22 -2.81
N ASN A 83 -14.07 24.39 -2.34
CA ASN A 83 -13.19 25.51 -2.00
C ASN A 83 -13.78 26.37 -0.88
N LEU A 84 -13.83 25.84 0.34
CA LEU A 84 -14.21 26.66 1.49
C LEU A 84 -12.96 27.22 2.15
N THR A 85 -12.97 28.52 2.42
CA THR A 85 -12.02 29.12 3.36
C THR A 85 -12.57 29.00 4.79
N PRO A 86 -11.74 29.05 5.83
CA PRO A 86 -12.23 29.09 7.22
C PRO A 86 -13.23 30.23 7.46
N ARG A 87 -14.21 30.01 8.35
CA ARG A 87 -15.14 31.05 8.80
C ARG A 87 -14.73 31.56 10.16
N SER A 88 -14.80 32.86 10.36
CA SER A 88 -14.76 33.44 11.70
C SER A 88 -16.17 33.63 12.20
N ILE A 89 -16.45 33.22 13.43
CA ILE A 89 -17.73 33.51 14.08
C ILE A 89 -17.50 34.64 15.08
N GLU A 90 -18.14 35.77 14.84
CA GLU A 90 -18.03 36.96 15.69
C GLU A 90 -19.19 37.04 16.68
N PHE A 91 -18.88 37.21 17.96
CA PHE A 91 -19.84 37.34 19.05
C PHE A 91 -19.85 38.79 19.57
N VAL A 92 -21.03 39.39 19.69
CA VAL A 92 -21.23 40.71 20.28
C VAL A 92 -22.38 40.63 21.27
N VAL A 93 -22.20 41.15 22.49
CA VAL A 93 -23.24 41.21 23.53
C VAL A 93 -23.65 42.66 23.83
N ASN A 94 -24.86 42.86 24.33
CA ASN A 94 -25.45 44.17 24.60
C ASN A 94 -26.27 44.14 25.91
N ASP A 95 -26.00 45.10 26.80
CA ASP A 95 -26.67 45.28 28.09
C ASP A 95 -27.79 46.35 28.06
N GLY A 96 -27.92 47.09 26.95
CA GLY A 96 -28.92 48.14 26.76
C GLY A 96 -28.50 49.54 27.24
N ALA A 97 -27.23 49.74 27.62
CA ALA A 97 -26.69 51.05 28.00
C ALA A 97 -26.08 51.81 26.80
N SER A 98 -25.93 53.13 26.91
CA SER A 98 -25.36 54.01 25.87
C SER A 98 -23.85 53.88 25.68
N PHE A 99 -23.17 53.09 26.51
CA PHE A 99 -21.76 52.75 26.42
C PHE A 99 -21.61 51.23 26.59
N ASN A 100 -21.73 50.50 25.49
CA ASN A 100 -21.45 49.06 25.45
C ASN A 100 -19.96 48.87 25.75
N ASN A 101 -19.61 48.51 26.99
CA ASN A 101 -18.23 48.31 27.38
C ASN A 101 -17.70 47.07 26.67
N LEU A 102 -16.84 47.33 25.67
CA LEU A 102 -16.12 46.35 24.87
C LEU A 102 -15.20 45.51 25.77
N SER A 103 -15.73 44.46 26.39
CA SER A 103 -14.92 43.32 26.83
C SER A 103 -14.68 42.42 25.62
N PRO A 104 -13.43 42.00 25.36
CA PRO A 104 -12.90 41.84 24.01
C PRO A 104 -13.71 40.81 23.23
N VAL A 105 -13.99 41.17 21.97
CA VAL A 105 -14.43 40.26 20.94
C VAL A 105 -13.53 39.02 21.02
N ALA A 106 -14.04 37.94 21.61
CA ALA A 106 -13.43 36.64 21.50
C ALA A 106 -13.66 36.24 20.05
N ASN A 107 -12.78 36.70 19.16
CA ASN A 107 -12.66 36.19 17.80
C ASN A 107 -12.32 34.71 17.96
N THR A 108 -13.36 33.89 18.02
CA THR A 108 -13.20 32.45 18.03
C THR A 108 -13.22 32.09 16.55
N THR A 109 -12.03 31.93 15.96
CA THR A 109 -11.93 31.36 14.62
C THR A 109 -12.42 29.93 14.73
N LEU A 110 -13.59 29.66 14.16
CA LEU A 110 -14.11 28.30 14.05
C LEU A 110 -13.52 27.71 12.78
N THR A 111 -12.44 26.95 12.90
CA THR A 111 -12.03 26.05 11.82
C THR A 111 -13.12 25.00 11.72
N LEU A 112 -13.88 25.07 10.64
CA LEU A 112 -14.92 24.11 10.33
C LEU A 112 -14.25 22.95 9.64
N ASN A 113 -14.55 21.76 10.12
CA ASN A 113 -14.25 20.53 9.40
C ASN A 113 -14.92 20.61 8.03
N LEU A 114 -14.12 20.60 6.97
CA LEU A 114 -14.65 20.61 5.61
C LEU A 114 -15.32 19.27 5.36
N ILE A 115 -16.53 19.27 4.78
CA ILE A 115 -17.22 18.05 4.37
C ILE A 115 -17.31 18.08 2.85
N LEU A 116 -16.58 17.18 2.19
CA LEU A 116 -16.63 16.96 0.75
C LEU A 116 -17.38 15.66 0.46
N ASN A 117 -18.36 15.75 -0.43
CA ASN A 117 -19.05 14.58 -0.97
C ASN A 117 -18.86 14.56 -2.47
N GLY A 118 -18.39 13.43 -2.99
CA GLY A 118 -18.33 13.11 -4.41
C GLY A 118 -19.70 12.78 -4.99
N THR A 119 -19.67 12.14 -6.13
CA THR A 119 -20.80 11.80 -7.00
C THR A 119 -20.85 10.29 -7.19
N SER A 120 -21.45 9.82 -8.29
CA SER A 120 -21.43 8.38 -8.64
C SER A 120 -20.42 8.06 -9.73
N GLY A 121 -19.49 8.98 -10.00
CA GLY A 121 -18.41 8.80 -10.95
C GLY A 121 -17.10 9.19 -10.29
N ASN A 122 -16.00 9.01 -11.01
CA ASN A 122 -14.66 9.23 -10.47
C ASN A 122 -14.42 10.70 -10.10
N ASP A 123 -14.18 10.94 -8.83
CA ASP A 123 -13.98 12.24 -8.24
C ASP A 123 -12.55 12.44 -7.72
N THR A 124 -12.16 13.70 -7.58
CA THR A 124 -10.93 14.09 -6.88
C THR A 124 -11.31 15.05 -5.78
N LEU A 125 -11.26 14.57 -4.54
CA LEU A 125 -11.63 15.27 -3.34
C LEU A 125 -10.36 15.71 -2.62
N VAL A 126 -10.18 17.02 -2.46
CA VAL A 126 -9.03 17.60 -1.78
C VAL A 126 -9.52 18.49 -0.64
N GLY A 127 -9.07 18.16 0.57
CA GLY A 127 -9.30 18.92 1.80
C GLY A 127 -8.52 20.24 1.86
N ASP A 128 -8.72 20.97 2.94
CA ASP A 128 -7.91 22.11 3.35
C ASP A 128 -6.93 21.72 4.47
N ALA A 129 -6.39 22.66 5.25
CA ALA A 129 -5.43 22.31 6.30
C ALA A 129 -6.09 21.94 7.63
N GLY A 130 -7.43 21.90 7.69
CA GLY A 130 -8.26 21.56 8.82
C GLY A 130 -8.53 20.06 8.93
N ASN A 131 -9.39 19.68 9.88
CA ASN A 131 -9.81 18.29 10.04
C ASN A 131 -11.02 18.03 9.14
N ASP A 132 -10.88 17.28 8.08
CA ASP A 132 -11.87 17.18 7.02
C ASP A 132 -12.55 15.81 6.98
N SER A 133 -13.67 15.75 6.27
CA SER A 133 -14.42 14.52 6.00
C SER A 133 -14.73 14.45 4.52
N LEU A 134 -14.07 13.55 3.82
CA LEU A 134 -14.20 13.33 2.38
C LEU A 134 -14.93 12.00 2.15
N SER A 135 -15.97 12.02 1.32
CA SER A 135 -16.76 10.84 0.93
C SER A 135 -16.86 10.75 -0.59
N GLY A 136 -16.26 9.74 -1.22
CA GLY A 136 -16.27 9.52 -2.66
C GLY A 136 -17.64 9.06 -3.20
N PHE A 137 -18.25 8.10 -2.49
CA PHE A 137 -19.46 7.35 -2.84
C PHE A 137 -19.24 6.25 -3.87
N ALA A 138 -19.40 6.51 -5.16
CA ALA A 138 -19.22 5.47 -6.17
C ALA A 138 -18.38 6.01 -7.31
N GLY A 139 -17.53 5.17 -7.88
CA GLY A 139 -16.51 5.60 -8.82
C GLY A 139 -15.13 5.28 -8.27
N ASN A 140 -14.11 5.53 -9.07
CA ASN A 140 -12.73 5.40 -8.63
C ASN A 140 -12.24 6.77 -8.20
N ASP A 141 -12.26 7.03 -6.90
CA ASP A 141 -12.10 8.35 -6.32
C ASP A 141 -10.67 8.55 -5.76
N SER A 142 -10.20 9.79 -5.78
CA SER A 142 -8.96 10.20 -5.10
C SER A 142 -9.30 11.13 -3.94
N LEU A 143 -8.89 10.75 -2.73
CA LEU A 143 -9.19 11.46 -1.50
C LEU A 143 -7.90 11.89 -0.81
N ASP A 144 -7.72 13.20 -0.66
CA ASP A 144 -6.54 13.82 -0.04
C ASP A 144 -7.00 14.89 0.95
N GLY A 145 -7.01 14.55 2.23
CA GLY A 145 -7.43 15.46 3.31
C GLY A 145 -6.44 16.60 3.56
N LYS A 146 -5.20 16.47 3.06
CA LYS A 146 -4.04 17.30 3.42
C LYS A 146 -3.72 17.18 4.91
N ALA A 147 -3.37 18.29 5.54
CA ALA A 147 -2.83 18.31 6.87
C ALA A 147 -3.92 18.28 7.92
N SER A 148 -3.57 17.77 9.10
CA SER A 148 -4.43 17.59 10.28
C SER A 148 -5.14 16.23 10.25
N ASN A 149 -6.21 16.04 11.01
CA ASN A 149 -6.80 14.71 11.19
C ASN A 149 -8.05 14.59 10.33
N ASP A 150 -7.95 13.81 9.26
CA ASP A 150 -9.03 13.70 8.28
C ASP A 150 -9.76 12.36 8.35
N THR A 151 -10.97 12.31 7.81
CA THR A 151 -11.73 11.08 7.58
C THR A 151 -11.95 10.92 6.08
N LEU A 152 -11.41 9.85 5.52
CA LEU A 152 -11.45 9.57 4.08
C LEU A 152 -12.28 8.30 3.84
N ILE A 153 -13.39 8.42 3.12
CA ILE A 153 -14.34 7.34 2.83
C ILE A 153 -14.48 7.22 1.32
N GLY A 154 -13.92 6.17 0.70
CA GLY A 154 -13.95 5.96 -0.74
C GLY A 154 -15.35 5.56 -1.20
N GLY A 155 -15.74 4.32 -0.91
CA GLY A 155 -17.10 3.86 -1.13
C GLY A 155 -17.14 2.62 -2.02
N ILE A 156 -17.64 2.74 -3.25
CA ILE A 156 -17.69 1.65 -4.24
C ILE A 156 -16.79 2.04 -5.40
N GLY A 157 -15.86 1.17 -5.76
CA GLY A 157 -14.94 1.38 -6.87
C GLY A 157 -13.50 1.21 -6.39
N ASN A 158 -12.54 1.59 -7.23
CA ASN A 158 -11.12 1.52 -6.86
C ASN A 158 -10.64 2.91 -6.45
N ASP A 159 -10.57 3.14 -5.15
CA ASP A 159 -10.29 4.42 -4.54
C ASP A 159 -8.80 4.56 -4.16
N THR A 160 -8.36 5.81 -4.05
CA THR A 160 -7.00 6.17 -3.63
C THR A 160 -7.04 7.17 -2.49
N TYR A 161 -6.45 6.79 -1.37
CA TYR A 161 -6.38 7.57 -0.13
C TYR A 161 -4.98 8.11 0.09
N VAL A 162 -4.84 9.43 0.24
CA VAL A 162 -3.57 10.06 0.64
C VAL A 162 -3.58 10.25 2.15
N VAL A 163 -2.64 9.59 2.83
CA VAL A 163 -2.46 9.66 4.27
C VAL A 163 -1.15 10.38 4.58
N ASP A 164 -1.25 11.63 5.01
CA ASP A 164 -0.10 12.47 5.36
C ASP A 164 -0.01 12.79 6.85
N ASN A 165 -1.05 12.44 7.62
CA ASN A 165 -1.12 12.61 9.05
C ASN A 165 -1.46 11.30 9.77
N ALA A 166 -0.82 11.05 10.91
CA ALA A 166 -1.11 9.87 11.73
C ALA A 166 -2.52 9.90 12.37
N GLY A 167 -3.18 11.05 12.34
CA GLY A 167 -4.57 11.23 12.77
C GLY A 167 -5.61 10.94 11.69
N ASP A 168 -5.20 10.67 10.46
CA ASP A 168 -6.13 10.35 9.36
C ASP A 168 -6.78 8.99 9.58
N VAL A 169 -8.05 8.91 9.21
CA VAL A 169 -8.87 7.70 9.28
C VAL A 169 -9.33 7.35 7.87
N VAL A 170 -8.76 6.30 7.30
CA VAL A 170 -9.23 5.68 6.07
C VAL A 170 -10.33 4.67 6.40
N ASN A 171 -11.46 4.76 5.71
CA ASN A 171 -12.59 3.86 5.88
C ASN A 171 -13.08 3.38 4.52
N GLU A 172 -12.59 2.21 4.11
CA GLU A 172 -13.11 1.48 2.96
C GLU A 172 -14.23 0.54 3.42
N THR A 173 -15.41 0.73 2.85
CA THR A 173 -16.65 0.06 3.27
C THR A 173 -17.12 -1.00 2.29
N SER A 174 -16.66 -0.96 1.04
CA SER A 174 -16.95 -2.03 0.10
C SER A 174 -16.22 -3.30 0.52
N THR A 175 -16.82 -4.44 0.18
CA THR A 175 -16.24 -5.77 0.40
C THR A 175 -16.18 -6.56 -0.90
N LEU A 176 -16.26 -5.87 -2.04
CA LEU A 176 -16.22 -6.49 -3.36
C LEU A 176 -14.78 -6.80 -3.71
N ALA A 177 -14.42 -8.08 -3.78
CA ALA A 177 -13.05 -8.51 -4.07
C ALA A 177 -12.51 -8.11 -5.47
N THR A 178 -13.34 -7.51 -6.33
CA THR A 178 -12.93 -6.95 -7.63
C THR A 178 -12.49 -5.49 -7.53
N GLU A 179 -12.86 -4.83 -6.43
CA GLU A 179 -12.44 -3.49 -6.10
C GLU A 179 -11.08 -3.57 -5.42
N ILE A 180 -10.18 -2.68 -5.80
CA ILE A 180 -8.77 -2.70 -5.37
C ILE A 180 -8.40 -1.29 -4.96
N ASP A 181 -8.30 -1.08 -3.67
CA ASP A 181 -8.17 0.23 -3.05
C ASP A 181 -6.74 0.48 -2.61
N THR A 182 -6.30 1.74 -2.74
CA THR A 182 -4.90 2.12 -2.56
C THR A 182 -4.72 3.17 -1.49
N VAL A 183 -3.83 2.91 -0.53
CA VAL A 183 -3.31 3.95 0.37
C VAL A 183 -1.94 4.41 -0.12
N GLN A 184 -1.79 5.72 -0.29
CA GLN A 184 -0.50 6.39 -0.46
C GLN A 184 -0.15 7.10 0.83
N SER A 185 0.90 6.66 1.53
CA SER A 185 1.26 7.24 2.83
C SER A 185 2.69 7.74 2.86
N ASN A 186 2.89 8.95 3.38
CA ASN A 186 4.23 9.46 3.68
C ASN A 186 4.71 9.11 5.11
N LEU A 187 3.94 8.27 5.81
CA LEU A 187 4.16 7.78 7.16
C LEU A 187 4.25 6.25 7.16
N THR A 188 4.68 5.69 8.29
CA THR A 188 4.45 4.26 8.55
C THR A 188 2.96 3.99 8.61
N TYR A 189 2.49 2.99 7.87
CA TYR A 189 1.06 2.72 7.73
C TYR A 189 0.72 1.23 7.77
N THR A 190 -0.44 0.92 8.32
CA THR A 190 -1.02 -0.43 8.35
C THR A 190 -2.37 -0.39 7.64
N LEU A 191 -2.56 -1.25 6.63
CA LEU A 191 -3.82 -1.33 5.90
C LEU A 191 -4.95 -1.76 6.85
N GLY A 192 -6.05 -1.00 6.81
CA GLY A 192 -7.32 -1.38 7.41
C GLY A 192 -8.02 -2.47 6.60
N ALA A 193 -9.24 -2.84 7.00
CA ALA A 193 -10.03 -3.80 6.22
C ALA A 193 -10.34 -3.26 4.81
N ASN A 194 -10.50 -4.18 3.85
CA ASN A 194 -10.90 -3.90 2.46
C ASN A 194 -9.92 -2.97 1.71
N LEU A 195 -8.65 -2.93 2.12
CA LEU A 195 -7.62 -2.19 1.42
C LEU A 195 -6.56 -3.19 0.95
N GLU A 196 -6.20 -3.11 -0.33
CA GLU A 196 -5.30 -4.07 -0.95
C GLU A 196 -3.91 -3.49 -1.19
N ASN A 197 -3.81 -2.21 -1.55
CA ASN A 197 -2.53 -1.62 -1.94
C ASN A 197 -2.03 -0.59 -0.92
N LEU A 198 -0.73 -0.65 -0.62
CA LEU A 198 -0.01 0.39 0.10
C LEU A 198 1.20 0.85 -0.71
N THR A 199 1.33 2.16 -0.91
CA THR A 199 2.55 2.78 -1.45
C THR A 199 3.10 3.80 -0.46
N LEU A 200 4.34 3.60 -0.02
CA LEU A 200 5.05 4.54 0.84
C LEU A 200 5.65 5.67 -0.01
N THR A 201 5.23 6.90 0.22
CA THR A 201 5.64 8.10 -0.56
C THR A 201 6.58 9.03 0.20
N GLY A 202 6.83 8.74 1.47
CA GLY A 202 7.75 9.51 2.32
C GLY A 202 9.21 9.35 1.87
N THR A 203 10.11 10.14 2.43
CA THR A 203 11.56 10.06 2.14
C THR A 203 12.39 9.48 3.28
N SER A 204 11.80 9.34 4.47
CA SER A 204 12.41 8.65 5.62
C SER A 204 12.17 7.15 5.56
N GLY A 205 12.94 6.36 6.33
CA GLY A 205 12.64 4.95 6.56
C GLY A 205 11.33 4.80 7.34
N ILE A 206 10.26 4.54 6.62
CA ILE A 206 8.91 4.26 7.11
C ILE A 206 8.55 2.83 6.75
N ASN A 207 7.51 2.28 7.38
CA ASN A 207 7.19 0.86 7.25
C ASN A 207 5.76 0.65 6.74
N GLY A 208 5.53 -0.51 6.13
CA GLY A 208 4.23 -0.91 5.61
C GLY A 208 3.78 -2.22 6.24
N THR A 209 2.51 -2.30 6.60
CA THR A 209 1.90 -3.56 7.04
C THR A 209 0.57 -3.75 6.31
N GLY A 210 0.38 -4.93 5.72
CA GLY A 210 -0.85 -5.37 5.11
C GLY A 210 -1.92 -5.78 6.15
N ASN A 211 -2.89 -6.55 5.68
CA ASN A 211 -4.01 -7.11 6.42
C ASN A 211 -4.17 -8.58 6.01
N THR A 212 -5.37 -9.17 6.16
CA THR A 212 -5.60 -10.60 5.83
C THR A 212 -6.05 -10.84 4.38
N LEU A 213 -5.95 -9.82 3.52
CA LEU A 213 -6.29 -9.87 2.10
C LEU A 213 -5.00 -10.01 1.30
N ASN A 214 -5.14 -10.21 -0.02
CA ASN A 214 -4.00 -10.17 -0.92
C ASN A 214 -3.55 -8.71 -1.06
N ASN A 215 -2.39 -8.37 -0.52
CA ASN A 215 -1.89 -7.00 -0.52
C ASN A 215 -0.74 -6.77 -1.50
N ALA A 216 -0.68 -5.58 -2.08
CA ALA A 216 0.50 -5.09 -2.79
C ALA A 216 1.14 -3.95 -2.01
N LEU A 217 2.32 -4.22 -1.42
CA LEU A 217 3.06 -3.28 -0.58
C LEU A 217 4.29 -2.79 -1.33
N THR A 218 4.35 -1.48 -1.62
CA THR A 218 5.50 -0.82 -2.24
C THR A 218 6.14 0.15 -1.25
N GLY A 219 7.43 -0.07 -0.96
CA GLY A 219 8.29 0.81 -0.17
C GLY A 219 8.65 2.12 -0.88
N ASN A 220 9.45 2.93 -0.20
CA ASN A 220 10.04 4.15 -0.75
C ASN A 220 11.53 3.94 -1.04
N THR A 221 12.30 5.01 -1.25
CA THR A 221 13.74 4.88 -1.56
C THR A 221 14.64 4.75 -0.32
N ALA A 222 14.06 4.57 0.86
CA ALA A 222 14.77 4.42 2.12
C ALA A 222 14.49 3.03 2.68
N ASN A 223 15.27 2.59 3.66
CA ASN A 223 15.10 1.27 4.26
C ASN A 223 13.71 1.13 4.91
N ASN A 224 12.91 0.20 4.40
CA ASN A 224 11.56 -0.12 4.85
C ASN A 224 11.51 -1.52 5.46
N SER A 225 10.60 -1.69 6.42
CA SER A 225 10.10 -3.00 6.83
C SER A 225 8.69 -3.17 6.25
N LEU A 226 8.49 -4.18 5.42
CA LEU A 226 7.21 -4.53 4.82
C LEU A 226 6.73 -5.87 5.39
N THR A 227 5.47 -5.93 5.80
CA THR A 227 4.84 -7.16 6.33
C THR A 227 3.49 -7.38 5.64
N GLY A 228 3.31 -8.50 4.94
CA GLY A 228 2.07 -8.85 4.23
C GLY A 228 0.92 -9.25 5.17
N ALA A 229 1.23 -10.17 6.10
CA ALA A 229 0.33 -10.86 7.02
C ALA A 229 -0.30 -12.13 6.45
N ASP A 230 -1.62 -12.23 6.28
CA ASP A 230 -2.23 -13.41 5.64
C ASP A 230 -2.68 -12.99 4.24
N GLY A 231 -2.59 -13.86 3.24
CA GLY A 231 -3.04 -13.54 1.89
C GLY A 231 -2.01 -13.93 0.85
N LEU A 232 -2.27 -13.55 -0.40
CA LEU A 232 -1.26 -13.66 -1.46
C LEU A 232 -0.65 -12.28 -1.66
N ASP A 233 0.45 -12.02 -0.98
CA ASP A 233 1.02 -10.68 -0.90
C ASP A 233 2.14 -10.47 -1.93
N THR A 234 2.26 -9.25 -2.42
CA THR A 234 3.41 -8.79 -3.21
C THR A 234 4.12 -7.68 -2.46
N LEU A 235 5.36 -7.94 -2.06
CA LEU A 235 6.20 -7.02 -1.30
C LEU A 235 7.34 -6.52 -2.18
N ASN A 236 7.40 -5.20 -2.38
CA ASN A 236 8.47 -4.54 -3.12
C ASN A 236 9.06 -3.41 -2.29
N GLY A 237 10.25 -3.64 -1.73
CA GLY A 237 11.00 -2.62 -0.97
C GLY A 237 11.32 -1.37 -1.79
N SER A 238 11.39 -1.50 -3.12
CA SER A 238 12.04 -0.53 -4.00
C SER A 238 13.52 -0.36 -3.60
N ALA A 239 14.12 0.79 -3.87
CA ALA A 239 15.50 1.02 -3.46
C ALA A 239 15.60 1.15 -1.94
N GLY A 240 16.53 0.43 -1.32
CA GLY A 240 16.71 0.52 0.12
C GLY A 240 17.55 -0.64 0.58
N LEU A 241 17.74 -0.77 1.90
CA LEU A 241 18.05 -2.06 2.50
C LEU A 241 16.78 -2.50 3.22
N ASP A 242 15.97 -3.28 2.54
CA ASP A 242 14.60 -3.53 2.98
C ASP A 242 14.48 -4.88 3.68
N THR A 243 13.48 -5.00 4.56
CA THR A 243 13.10 -6.28 5.16
C THR A 243 11.67 -6.58 4.79
N MET A 244 11.45 -7.71 4.12
CA MET A 244 10.15 -8.14 3.63
C MET A 244 9.75 -9.44 4.30
N THR A 245 8.55 -9.50 4.88
CA THR A 245 7.96 -10.68 5.50
C THR A 245 6.55 -10.85 4.93
N GLY A 246 6.33 -11.87 4.11
CA GLY A 246 5.04 -12.15 3.47
C GLY A 246 4.03 -12.58 4.51
N GLY A 247 4.20 -13.78 5.04
CA GLY A 247 3.45 -14.28 6.19
C GLY A 247 2.81 -15.61 5.88
N ALA A 248 1.47 -15.68 5.81
CA ALA A 248 0.77 -16.90 5.41
C ALA A 248 0.16 -16.72 4.02
N GLY A 249 0.33 -17.72 3.16
CA GLY A 249 -0.15 -17.73 1.78
C GLY A 249 1.01 -17.85 0.80
N ASN A 250 0.77 -17.59 -0.49
CA ASN A 250 1.79 -17.66 -1.52
C ASN A 250 2.20 -16.23 -1.90
N ASP A 251 3.32 -15.80 -1.37
CA ASP A 251 3.80 -14.44 -1.44
C ASP A 251 4.84 -14.25 -2.54
N THR A 252 4.98 -13.01 -2.98
CA THR A 252 5.97 -12.57 -3.96
C THR A 252 6.83 -11.45 -3.40
N TYR A 253 8.14 -11.67 -3.39
CA TYR A 253 9.13 -10.72 -2.92
C TYR A 253 9.92 -10.16 -4.09
N VAL A 254 9.95 -8.83 -4.24
CA VAL A 254 10.77 -8.15 -5.25
C VAL A 254 12.06 -7.67 -4.59
N VAL A 255 13.17 -8.27 -5.00
CA VAL A 255 14.51 -7.97 -4.48
C VAL A 255 15.31 -7.22 -5.54
N ASP A 256 15.61 -5.95 -5.27
CA ASP A 256 16.41 -5.11 -6.15
C ASP A 256 17.75 -4.65 -5.55
N ASN A 257 17.96 -4.93 -4.25
CA ASN A 257 19.18 -4.61 -3.55
C ASN A 257 19.78 -5.88 -2.90
N ALA A 258 21.10 -6.04 -3.01
CA ALA A 258 21.81 -7.19 -2.43
C ALA A 258 21.76 -7.23 -0.89
N GLY A 259 21.39 -6.13 -0.24
CA GLY A 259 21.19 -6.09 1.21
C GLY A 259 19.73 -6.21 1.65
N ASP A 260 18.79 -6.46 0.74
CA ASP A 260 17.42 -6.80 1.11
C ASP A 260 17.36 -8.14 1.83
N VAL A 261 16.44 -8.24 2.79
CA VAL A 261 16.18 -9.43 3.58
C VAL A 261 14.77 -9.91 3.30
N VAL A 262 14.66 -11.11 2.74
CA VAL A 262 13.38 -11.84 2.63
C VAL A 262 13.28 -12.79 3.82
N ASN A 263 12.17 -12.72 4.52
CA ASN A 263 11.88 -13.56 5.68
C ASN A 263 10.56 -14.30 5.47
N GLU A 264 10.66 -15.52 4.96
CA GLU A 264 9.54 -16.45 4.88
C GLU A 264 9.52 -17.37 6.10
N THR A 265 8.41 -17.37 6.83
CA THR A 265 8.29 -18.04 8.13
C THR A 265 7.35 -19.22 8.11
N SER A 266 6.47 -19.32 7.09
CA SER A 266 5.61 -20.47 6.95
C SER A 266 6.44 -21.72 6.61
N THR A 267 5.94 -22.87 7.06
CA THR A 267 6.52 -24.18 6.73
C THR A 267 5.46 -25.09 6.10
N LEU A 268 4.35 -24.52 5.64
CA LEU A 268 3.28 -25.28 5.01
C LEU A 268 3.68 -25.59 3.57
N ALA A 269 3.86 -26.86 3.23
CA ALA A 269 4.25 -27.28 1.88
C ALA A 269 3.24 -26.95 0.76
N THR A 270 2.05 -26.41 1.10
CA THR A 270 1.07 -25.91 0.13
C THR A 270 1.26 -24.43 -0.20
N GLU A 271 1.97 -23.72 0.65
CA GLU A 271 2.37 -22.34 0.45
C GLU A 271 3.66 -22.36 -0.37
N ILE A 272 3.65 -21.61 -1.47
CA ILE A 272 4.71 -21.64 -2.49
C ILE A 272 5.10 -20.21 -2.78
N ASP A 273 6.23 -19.81 -2.23
CA ASP A 273 6.66 -18.42 -2.20
C ASP A 273 7.68 -18.13 -3.29
N THR A 274 7.62 -16.90 -3.81
CA THR A 274 8.37 -16.49 -4.99
C THR A 274 9.25 -15.30 -4.72
N VAL A 275 10.54 -15.41 -5.04
CA VAL A 275 11.43 -14.27 -5.16
C VAL A 275 11.58 -13.87 -6.63
N GLN A 276 11.38 -12.59 -6.91
CA GLN A 276 11.74 -11.96 -8.17
C GLN A 276 12.96 -11.08 -7.93
N SER A 277 14.08 -11.36 -8.59
CA SER A 277 15.30 -10.59 -8.37
C SER A 277 15.94 -10.12 -9.66
N ASN A 278 16.38 -8.85 -9.69
CA ASN A 278 17.20 -8.34 -10.79
C ASN A 278 18.71 -8.50 -10.54
N LEU A 279 19.08 -9.20 -9.46
CA LEU A 279 20.44 -9.51 -9.03
C LEU A 279 20.64 -11.02 -8.94
N THR A 280 21.89 -11.45 -8.73
CA THR A 280 22.16 -12.82 -8.30
C THR A 280 21.56 -13.05 -6.92
N TYR A 281 20.78 -14.11 -6.75
CA TYR A 281 20.07 -14.38 -5.51
C TYR A 281 20.16 -15.85 -5.06
N THR A 282 20.15 -16.07 -3.75
CA THR A 282 20.10 -17.38 -3.12
C THR A 282 18.84 -17.47 -2.27
N LEU A 283 18.00 -18.46 -2.53
CA LEU A 283 16.78 -18.67 -1.76
C LEU A 283 17.12 -18.97 -0.29
N GLY A 284 16.47 -18.23 0.61
CA GLY A 284 16.43 -18.53 2.04
C GLY A 284 15.56 -19.76 2.32
N ALA A 285 15.38 -20.10 3.59
CA ALA A 285 14.47 -21.18 3.98
C ALA A 285 13.03 -20.87 3.55
N ASN A 286 12.25 -21.93 3.30
CA ASN A 286 10.81 -21.86 2.98
C ASN A 286 10.46 -21.07 1.71
N LEU A 287 11.42 -20.83 0.82
CA LEU A 287 11.16 -20.22 -0.48
C LEU A 287 11.35 -21.28 -1.56
N GLU A 288 10.40 -21.40 -2.47
CA GLU A 288 10.42 -22.44 -3.51
C GLU A 288 10.79 -21.88 -4.88
N ASN A 289 10.35 -20.66 -5.21
CA ASN A 289 10.50 -20.11 -6.55
C ASN A 289 11.48 -18.94 -6.58
N LEU A 290 12.33 -18.91 -7.61
CA LEU A 290 13.17 -17.75 -7.93
C LEU A 290 13.09 -17.45 -9.43
N THR A 291 12.71 -16.21 -9.77
CA THR A 291 12.73 -15.70 -11.14
C THR A 291 13.68 -14.52 -11.25
N LEU A 292 14.63 -14.61 -12.18
CA LEU A 292 15.55 -13.54 -12.51
C LEU A 292 14.90 -12.54 -13.47
N THR A 293 14.75 -11.29 -13.04
CA THR A 293 14.08 -10.22 -13.81
C THR A 293 15.05 -9.19 -14.40
N GLY A 294 16.33 -9.27 -14.03
CA GLY A 294 17.39 -8.42 -14.55
C GLY A 294 17.72 -8.73 -16.01
N THR A 295 18.57 -7.89 -16.63
CA THR A 295 19.03 -8.07 -18.02
C THR A 295 20.51 -8.40 -18.13
N SER A 296 21.21 -8.49 -17.01
CA SER A 296 22.65 -8.83 -16.92
C SER A 296 22.84 -10.31 -16.64
N GLU A 297 24.07 -10.81 -16.82
CA GLU A 297 24.46 -12.15 -16.40
C GLU A 297 24.43 -12.25 -14.87
N ILE A 298 23.40 -12.90 -14.34
CA ILE A 298 23.16 -13.09 -12.90
C ILE A 298 22.83 -14.57 -12.62
N GLY A 299 22.86 -14.96 -11.35
CA GLY A 299 22.66 -16.35 -10.94
C GLY A 299 21.47 -16.56 -10.01
N ALA A 300 20.98 -17.79 -10.00
CA ALA A 300 19.93 -18.25 -9.11
C ALA A 300 20.44 -19.47 -8.35
N ILE A 301 20.34 -19.45 -7.02
CA ILE A 301 20.74 -20.58 -6.17
C ILE A 301 19.54 -20.96 -5.32
N GLY A 302 19.14 -22.23 -5.37
CA GLY A 302 18.09 -22.80 -4.54
C GLY A 302 18.54 -23.05 -3.09
N ASN A 303 17.74 -23.84 -2.38
CA ASN A 303 17.92 -24.24 -1.00
C ASN A 303 17.79 -25.78 -0.90
N THR A 304 17.27 -26.31 0.21
CA THR A 304 17.11 -27.76 0.39
C THR A 304 15.71 -28.28 0.05
N LEU A 305 14.86 -27.44 -0.51
CA LEU A 305 13.50 -27.74 -0.93
C LEU A 305 13.48 -28.00 -2.44
N ASN A 306 12.36 -28.51 -2.94
CA ASN A 306 12.15 -28.59 -4.39
C ASN A 306 11.93 -27.18 -4.95
N ASN A 307 12.94 -26.62 -5.63
CA ASN A 307 12.90 -25.26 -6.13
C ASN A 307 12.53 -25.17 -7.62
N SER A 308 11.89 -24.07 -8.00
CA SER A 308 11.69 -23.68 -9.40
C SER A 308 12.51 -22.42 -9.70
N LEU A 309 13.61 -22.57 -10.42
CA LEU A 309 14.54 -21.50 -10.77
C LEU A 309 14.41 -21.13 -12.25
N THR A 310 14.13 -19.86 -12.54
CA THR A 310 14.02 -19.34 -13.91
C THR A 310 15.02 -18.22 -14.16
N GLY A 311 15.86 -18.41 -15.17
CA GLY A 311 16.79 -17.41 -15.69
C GLY A 311 16.11 -16.23 -16.38
N ASN A 312 16.93 -15.24 -16.73
CA ASN A 312 16.59 -14.15 -17.62
C ASN A 312 17.08 -14.44 -19.06
N THR A 313 17.15 -13.44 -19.93
CA THR A 313 17.55 -13.63 -21.33
C THR A 313 19.05 -13.48 -21.59
N ALA A 314 19.87 -13.45 -20.54
CA ALA A 314 21.33 -13.42 -20.61
C ALA A 314 21.88 -14.75 -20.07
N SER A 315 23.17 -15.02 -20.28
CA SER A 315 23.83 -16.19 -19.70
C SER A 315 23.68 -16.19 -18.17
N ASN A 316 23.17 -17.26 -17.59
CA ASN A 316 22.91 -17.40 -16.16
C ASN A 316 23.60 -18.62 -15.56
N ASN A 317 23.87 -18.56 -14.26
CA ASN A 317 24.29 -19.72 -13.47
C ASN A 317 23.16 -20.09 -12.51
N LEU A 318 22.51 -21.22 -12.74
CA LEU A 318 21.42 -21.75 -11.94
C LEU A 318 21.92 -22.98 -11.17
N THR A 319 21.64 -23.04 -9.87
CA THR A 319 22.02 -24.17 -9.01
C THR A 319 20.84 -24.56 -8.13
N GLY A 320 20.33 -25.79 -8.26
CA GLY A 320 19.20 -26.32 -7.51
C GLY A 320 19.52 -26.55 -6.04
N ALA A 321 20.63 -27.27 -5.79
CA ALA A 321 21.14 -27.66 -4.47
C ALA A 321 20.62 -29.00 -3.96
N GLU A 322 19.75 -29.06 -2.95
CA GLU A 322 19.13 -30.33 -2.55
C GLU A 322 17.63 -30.25 -2.82
N GLY A 323 17.01 -31.36 -3.22
CA GLY A 323 15.60 -31.38 -3.56
C GLY A 323 15.40 -31.73 -5.03
N ASN A 324 14.17 -32.00 -5.42
CA ASN A 324 13.84 -32.28 -6.81
C ASN A 324 13.52 -30.97 -7.51
N ASP A 325 14.52 -30.37 -8.13
CA ASP A 325 14.46 -29.01 -8.64
C ASP A 325 14.00 -28.94 -10.10
N THR A 326 13.53 -27.76 -10.50
CA THR A 326 13.26 -27.42 -11.90
C THR A 326 14.00 -26.13 -12.25
N LEU A 327 14.98 -26.24 -13.14
CA LEU A 327 15.82 -25.14 -13.60
C LEU A 327 15.53 -24.85 -15.08
N ASN A 328 15.34 -23.58 -15.41
CA ASN A 328 15.06 -23.11 -16.78
C ASN A 328 15.96 -21.93 -17.14
N GLY A 329 16.91 -22.13 -18.07
CA GLY A 329 17.89 -21.14 -18.52
C GLY A 329 17.30 -19.99 -19.35
N GLN A 330 16.26 -20.29 -20.15
CA GLN A 330 15.59 -19.38 -21.08
C GLN A 330 16.38 -19.03 -22.34
N VAL A 331 17.14 -17.94 -22.35
CA VAL A 331 17.93 -17.54 -23.50
C VAL A 331 19.29 -17.14 -22.97
N GLY A 332 20.35 -17.63 -23.57
CA GLY A 332 21.69 -17.41 -23.06
C GLY A 332 22.54 -18.65 -23.21
N ASN A 333 23.81 -18.56 -22.87
CA ASN A 333 24.63 -19.76 -22.71
C ASN A 333 24.68 -20.06 -21.21
N ASP A 334 23.72 -20.84 -20.75
CA ASP A 334 23.42 -21.01 -19.35
C ASP A 334 24.21 -22.18 -18.74
N LYS A 335 24.41 -22.11 -17.43
CA LYS A 335 24.95 -23.24 -16.65
C LYS A 335 23.94 -23.63 -15.60
N LEU A 336 23.40 -24.84 -15.73
CA LEU A 336 22.40 -25.39 -14.84
C LEU A 336 23.01 -26.58 -14.10
N TYR A 337 22.95 -26.54 -12.77
CA TYR A 337 23.40 -27.61 -11.88
C TYR A 337 22.24 -28.04 -10.98
N GLY A 338 21.73 -29.26 -11.13
CA GLY A 338 20.70 -29.82 -10.25
C GLY A 338 21.26 -30.09 -8.86
N LEU A 339 22.36 -30.84 -8.81
CA LEU A 339 23.10 -31.31 -7.65
C LEU A 339 22.50 -32.54 -6.97
N ILE A 340 21.64 -32.44 -5.96
CA ILE A 340 21.11 -33.61 -5.24
C ILE A 340 19.60 -33.66 -5.36
N GLY A 341 19.07 -34.69 -6.02
CA GLY A 341 17.64 -34.91 -6.17
C GLY A 341 17.30 -35.43 -7.56
N ASP A 342 16.04 -35.73 -7.81
CA ASP A 342 15.57 -36.05 -9.17
C ASP A 342 15.19 -34.73 -9.87
N ASP A 343 16.13 -34.14 -10.61
CA ASP A 343 16.03 -32.77 -11.12
C ASP A 343 15.51 -32.68 -12.57
N LYS A 344 15.01 -31.49 -12.93
CA LYS A 344 14.64 -31.13 -14.30
C LYS A 344 15.39 -29.89 -14.75
N LEU A 345 16.26 -30.05 -15.74
CA LEU A 345 17.07 -28.97 -16.29
C LEU A 345 16.69 -28.71 -17.74
N TYR A 346 16.39 -27.45 -18.05
CA TYR A 346 15.98 -26.97 -19.37
C TYR A 346 16.93 -25.84 -19.80
N GLY A 347 17.82 -26.09 -20.76
CA GLY A 347 18.75 -25.10 -21.29
C GLY A 347 18.02 -24.00 -22.07
N GLN A 348 17.20 -24.42 -23.03
CA GLN A 348 16.39 -23.60 -23.93
C GLN A 348 17.21 -23.06 -25.11
N ILE A 349 17.34 -21.74 -25.29
CA ILE A 349 18.02 -21.18 -26.45
C ILE A 349 19.43 -20.75 -26.08
N GLY A 350 20.42 -21.38 -26.69
CA GLY A 350 21.83 -21.04 -26.62
C GLY A 350 22.68 -22.27 -26.33
N ASN A 351 23.97 -22.06 -26.09
CA ASN A 351 24.89 -23.19 -25.88
C ASN A 351 25.03 -23.43 -24.37
N ASP A 352 24.30 -24.41 -23.88
CA ASP A 352 24.09 -24.60 -22.45
C ASP A 352 24.96 -25.72 -21.87
N LEU A 353 25.23 -25.62 -20.58
CA LEU A 353 25.89 -26.64 -19.77
C LEU A 353 24.90 -27.12 -18.70
N LEU A 354 24.44 -28.36 -18.82
CA LEU A 354 23.49 -28.98 -17.90
C LEU A 354 24.14 -30.14 -17.15
N HIS A 355 24.13 -30.07 -15.82
CA HIS A 355 24.63 -31.10 -14.92
C HIS A 355 23.50 -31.55 -13.99
N GLY A 356 23.04 -32.79 -14.13
CA GLY A 356 22.02 -33.40 -13.26
C GLY A 356 22.53 -33.53 -11.83
N GLY A 357 23.43 -34.48 -11.60
CA GLY A 357 24.10 -34.64 -10.31
C GLY A 357 23.85 -36.01 -9.72
N LEU A 358 23.34 -36.08 -8.50
CA LEU A 358 22.90 -37.30 -7.86
C LEU A 358 21.38 -37.40 -7.98
N GLY A 359 20.87 -38.49 -8.54
CA GLY A 359 19.42 -38.72 -8.67
C GLY A 359 19.05 -39.08 -10.09
N ASN A 360 17.78 -39.29 -10.39
CA ASN A 360 17.33 -39.63 -11.74
C ASN A 360 16.86 -38.36 -12.43
N ASP A 361 17.74 -37.79 -13.24
CA ASP A 361 17.56 -36.44 -13.75
C ASP A 361 16.95 -36.43 -15.16
N TYR A 362 16.26 -35.34 -15.47
CA TYR A 362 15.82 -35.02 -16.82
C TYR A 362 16.53 -33.75 -17.31
N LEU A 363 17.35 -33.89 -18.35
CA LEU A 363 18.10 -32.79 -18.96
C LEU A 363 17.64 -32.59 -20.40
N SER A 364 17.34 -31.35 -20.78
CA SER A 364 16.98 -30.97 -22.14
C SER A 364 17.73 -29.71 -22.57
N GLY A 365 18.60 -29.82 -23.58
CA GLY A 365 19.35 -28.69 -24.15
C GLY A 365 18.45 -27.74 -24.92
N PHE A 366 17.63 -28.29 -25.83
CA PHE A 366 16.79 -27.57 -26.80
C PHE A 366 17.57 -27.01 -27.98
N ASP A 367 17.77 -25.70 -28.12
CA ASP A 367 18.34 -25.09 -29.33
C ASP A 367 19.76 -24.59 -29.03
N GLY A 368 20.79 -25.20 -29.61
CA GLY A 368 22.17 -24.72 -29.50
C GLY A 368 23.19 -25.84 -29.49
N LEU A 369 24.43 -25.54 -29.09
CA LEU A 369 25.47 -26.54 -28.91
C LEU A 369 25.60 -26.88 -27.44
N ASP A 370 24.89 -27.90 -27.00
CA ASP A 370 24.70 -28.16 -25.58
C ASP A 370 25.65 -29.24 -25.05
N THR A 371 25.98 -29.15 -23.77
CA THR A 371 26.70 -30.18 -23.03
C THR A 371 25.83 -30.65 -21.86
N LEU A 372 25.38 -31.89 -21.92
CA LEU A 372 24.52 -32.52 -20.92
C LEU A 372 25.28 -33.64 -20.20
N MET A 373 25.28 -33.60 -18.87
CA MET A 373 25.87 -34.60 -17.98
C MET A 373 24.85 -35.05 -16.94
N GLY A 374 24.40 -36.30 -17.02
CA GLY A 374 23.51 -36.91 -16.01
C GLY A 374 24.22 -37.07 -14.67
N ASN A 375 25.41 -37.65 -14.70
CA ASN A 375 26.25 -38.02 -13.56
C ASN A 375 25.81 -39.32 -12.88
N GLU A 376 25.31 -39.31 -11.64
CA GLU A 376 24.92 -40.55 -10.94
C GLU A 376 23.40 -40.71 -10.94
N GLY A 377 22.90 -41.82 -11.47
CA GLY A 377 21.48 -42.17 -11.44
C GLY A 377 21.00 -42.76 -12.75
N ASN A 378 19.69 -42.81 -12.97
CA ASN A 378 19.14 -43.26 -14.25
C ASN A 378 18.56 -42.07 -14.99
N ASP A 379 19.38 -41.46 -15.83
CA ASP A 379 19.09 -40.14 -16.36
C ASP A 379 18.43 -40.19 -17.74
N SER A 380 17.69 -39.13 -18.06
CA SER A 380 17.10 -38.90 -19.37
C SER A 380 17.66 -37.61 -19.96
N LEU A 381 18.55 -37.72 -20.95
CA LEU A 381 19.19 -36.59 -21.62
C LEU A 381 18.64 -36.44 -23.05
N ASN A 382 18.22 -35.22 -23.39
CA ASN A 382 17.78 -34.82 -24.71
C ASN A 382 18.61 -33.60 -25.19
N GLY A 383 19.48 -33.78 -26.18
CA GLY A 383 20.29 -32.69 -26.75
C GLY A 383 19.39 -31.64 -27.40
N GLY A 384 18.68 -32.02 -28.44
CA GLY A 384 17.70 -31.17 -29.11
C GLY A 384 18.12 -30.85 -30.53
N ASN A 385 18.24 -29.57 -30.86
CA ASN A 385 18.75 -29.07 -32.13
C ASN A 385 20.17 -28.55 -31.94
N GLY A 386 21.11 -29.04 -32.74
CA GLY A 386 22.50 -28.62 -32.74
C GLY A 386 23.46 -29.81 -32.58
N ASP A 387 24.75 -29.53 -32.49
CA ASP A 387 25.77 -30.58 -32.36
C ASP A 387 26.11 -30.76 -30.88
N ASP A 388 25.41 -31.69 -30.21
CA ASP A 388 25.42 -31.78 -28.75
C ASP A 388 26.44 -32.78 -28.20
N VAL A 389 26.81 -32.61 -26.92
CA VAL A 389 27.61 -33.56 -26.15
C VAL A 389 26.78 -34.11 -25.00
N LEU A 390 26.58 -35.43 -24.99
CA LEU A 390 25.78 -36.10 -23.95
C LEU A 390 26.63 -37.16 -23.22
N ALA A 391 26.62 -37.09 -21.90
CA ALA A 391 27.23 -38.09 -21.01
C ALA A 391 26.20 -38.51 -19.95
N GLY A 392 25.74 -39.77 -20.00
CA GLY A 392 24.81 -40.30 -19.00
C GLY A 392 25.50 -40.39 -17.64
N GLY A 393 26.59 -41.15 -17.58
CA GLY A 393 27.41 -41.29 -16.38
C GLY A 393 27.25 -42.68 -15.75
N ILE A 394 27.10 -42.72 -14.44
CA ILE A 394 26.89 -43.95 -13.68
C ILE A 394 25.39 -44.23 -13.59
N GLY A 395 24.97 -45.33 -14.23
CA GLY A 395 23.64 -45.91 -14.06
C GLY A 395 23.03 -46.36 -15.38
N THR A 396 21.70 -46.36 -15.48
CA THR A 396 20.98 -46.78 -16.70
C THR A 396 20.33 -45.58 -17.37
N ASP A 397 21.04 -45.01 -18.33
CA ASP A 397 20.66 -43.73 -18.93
C ASP A 397 19.95 -43.90 -20.27
N THR A 398 19.10 -42.91 -20.58
CA THR A 398 18.49 -42.72 -21.89
C THR A 398 19.04 -41.44 -22.51
N LEU A 399 19.76 -41.57 -23.63
CA LEU A 399 20.36 -40.43 -24.32
C LEU A 399 19.73 -40.29 -25.72
N PHE A 400 19.19 -39.11 -26.02
CA PHE A 400 18.66 -38.74 -27.32
C PHE A 400 19.38 -37.47 -27.79
N GLY A 401 20.24 -37.58 -28.81
CA GLY A 401 20.99 -36.43 -29.33
C GLY A 401 20.08 -35.42 -30.03
N GLY A 402 19.17 -35.91 -30.88
CA GLY A 402 18.23 -35.07 -31.60
C GLY A 402 18.68 -34.77 -33.02
N ALA A 403 18.59 -33.52 -33.45
CA ALA A 403 18.95 -33.06 -34.77
C ALA A 403 20.34 -32.42 -34.76
N GLY A 404 21.29 -33.02 -35.47
CA GLY A 404 22.64 -32.49 -35.61
C GLY A 404 23.69 -33.60 -35.59
N SER A 405 24.93 -33.23 -35.29
CA SER A 405 26.08 -34.15 -35.22
C SER A 405 26.49 -34.39 -33.77
N ASP A 406 25.77 -35.27 -33.09
CA ASP A 406 25.90 -35.46 -31.65
C ASP A 406 27.08 -36.35 -31.25
N ARG A 407 27.63 -36.09 -30.06
CA ARG A 407 28.69 -36.87 -29.42
C ARG A 407 28.19 -37.48 -28.10
N PHE A 408 28.14 -38.81 -28.06
CA PHE A 408 27.83 -39.57 -26.85
C PHE A 408 29.12 -40.03 -26.15
N ILE A 409 29.21 -39.80 -24.84
CA ILE A 409 30.37 -40.15 -24.02
C ILE A 409 29.96 -41.24 -23.04
N TYR A 410 30.73 -42.33 -23.06
CA TYR A 410 30.55 -43.50 -22.18
C TYR A 410 31.78 -43.62 -21.29
N ASP A 411 31.86 -42.78 -20.26
CA ASP A 411 32.92 -42.82 -19.26
C ASP A 411 32.30 -42.67 -17.87
N THR A 412 32.55 -43.64 -17.00
CA THR A 412 32.05 -43.67 -15.62
C THR A 412 32.74 -42.66 -14.70
N ASN A 413 33.77 -41.94 -15.19
CA ASN A 413 34.50 -40.91 -14.45
C ASN A 413 34.68 -39.61 -15.26
N ALA A 414 33.86 -39.35 -16.28
CA ALA A 414 34.03 -38.16 -17.10
C ALA A 414 33.87 -36.87 -16.28
N SER A 415 34.98 -36.18 -16.01
CA SER A 415 35.00 -34.72 -15.86
C SER A 415 35.25 -34.13 -17.24
N LEU A 416 34.25 -33.45 -17.82
CA LEU A 416 34.35 -32.83 -19.15
C LEU A 416 34.82 -31.39 -19.10
#